data_AF-A0A832CRQ0-F1
#
_entry.id   AF-A0A832CRQ0-F1
#
_cell.length_a   1.000
_cell.length_b   1.000
_cell.length_c   1.000
_cell.angle_alpha   90.00
_cell.angle_beta   90.00
_cell.angle_gamma   90.00
#
_symmetry.space_group_name_H-M   'P 1'
#
loop_
_entity.id
_entity.type
_entity.pdbx_description
1 polymer ?
#
loop_
_entity_poly.entity_id
_entity_poly.type
_entity_poly.pdbx_seq_one_letter_code
_entity_poly.pdbx_strand_id
1 'polypeptide(L)'
;MMRTCLNGIGTSWRHITSSTQCRTRNTQQVWHRGTMGLTTPIIKASGLTKSFPSRVRGGRVRAVDGIDLEIAPGETFGLVGPDGAGKTTTLRLLNGLLVPDAGQASVAGYDAVVQSLELHARVGYMAQQFSLYGDLSVLENITFFAKVYGVSRDERAKRIDRLLEFARLNAFRGRPAAQLSGGMKKKLALACML
;
A
#
# COMPACT_ATOMS: atom_id res chain seq x y z
N MET A 1 -27.30 -33.05 -6.73
CA MET A 1 -26.78 -33.83 -5.59
C MET A 1 -26.35 -32.83 -4.53
N MET A 2 -27.08 -32.80 -3.39
CA MET A 2 -26.74 -32.34 -2.01
C MET A 2 -25.51 -31.43 -1.82
N ARG A 3 -25.48 -30.37 -0.99
CA ARG A 3 -26.20 -30.05 0.25
C ARG A 3 -25.91 -28.60 0.66
N THR A 4 -26.84 -28.07 1.45
CA THR A 4 -26.87 -26.84 2.25
C THR A 4 -25.71 -26.71 3.23
N CYS A 5 -25.20 -25.49 3.45
CA CYS A 5 -24.51 -25.09 4.68
C CYS A 5 -24.97 -23.69 5.12
N LEU A 6 -25.09 -23.56 6.44
CA LEU A 6 -25.83 -22.56 7.20
C LEU A 6 -25.17 -21.19 7.33
N ASN A 7 -26.03 -20.21 7.61
CA ASN A 7 -25.82 -18.83 8.04
C ASN A 7 -24.61 -18.56 8.94
N GLY A 8 -24.03 -17.36 8.77
CA GLY A 8 -23.42 -16.61 9.86
C GLY A 8 -22.14 -15.89 9.49
N ILE A 9 -22.29 -14.65 9.00
CA ILE A 9 -21.40 -13.46 9.08
C ILE A 9 -21.64 -12.67 7.78
N GLY A 10 -22.34 -11.55 7.91
CA GLY A 10 -22.69 -10.68 6.79
C GLY A 10 -21.45 -10.03 6.16
N THR A 11 -20.87 -10.67 5.16
CA THR A 11 -20.05 -9.99 4.15
C THR A 11 -20.85 -9.93 2.87
N SER A 12 -21.42 -8.76 2.57
CA SER A 12 -21.97 -8.47 1.25
C SER A 12 -20.83 -8.49 0.22
N TRP A 13 -20.72 -9.60 -0.49
CA TRP A 13 -20.00 -9.71 -1.76
C TRP A 13 -21.08 -9.78 -2.84
N ARG A 14 -21.22 -8.75 -3.69
CA ARG A 14 -22.09 -8.83 -4.86
C ARG A 14 -21.25 -9.02 -6.11
N HIS A 15 -21.37 -10.19 -6.71
CA HIS A 15 -21.10 -10.43 -8.11
C HIS A 15 -22.20 -9.76 -8.96
N ILE A 16 -21.83 -9.11 -10.06
CA ILE A 16 -22.76 -8.73 -11.13
C ILE A 16 -22.16 -9.18 -12.47
N THR A 17 -22.75 -10.24 -13.03
CA THR A 17 -22.88 -10.50 -14.47
C THR A 17 -24.28 -9.99 -14.88
N SER A 18 -24.63 -9.50 -16.07
CA SER A 18 -24.09 -9.54 -17.43
C SER A 18 -24.80 -8.47 -18.31
N SER A 19 -24.19 -8.20 -19.47
CA SER A 19 -24.82 -7.86 -20.76
C SER A 19 -25.76 -6.64 -20.86
N THR A 20 -25.21 -5.48 -21.26
CA THR A 20 -25.62 -4.76 -22.48
C THR A 20 -24.47 -3.82 -22.86
N GLN A 21 -24.07 -3.89 -24.13
CA GLN A 21 -22.92 -3.22 -24.73
C GLN A 21 -23.10 -1.70 -24.72
N CYS A 22 -22.30 -0.98 -23.92
CA CYS A 22 -22.13 0.47 -24.05
C CYS A 22 -20.64 0.81 -24.08
N ARG A 23 -20.25 1.56 -25.11
CA ARG A 23 -18.88 1.82 -25.57
C ARG A 23 -18.01 2.53 -24.52
N THR A 24 -16.73 2.16 -24.54
CA THR A 24 -15.62 2.67 -23.74
C THR A 24 -15.42 4.20 -23.80
N ARG A 25 -15.31 4.84 -22.63
CA ARG A 25 -14.12 5.60 -22.17
C ARG A 25 -14.35 6.12 -20.76
N ASN A 26 -13.48 5.70 -19.84
CA ASN A 26 -13.34 6.19 -18.46
C ASN A 26 -14.44 5.78 -17.46
N THR A 27 -14.30 4.57 -16.90
CA THR A 27 -15.00 4.15 -15.68
C THR A 27 -13.98 3.53 -14.72
N GLN A 28 -13.36 4.36 -13.88
CA GLN A 28 -12.80 3.87 -12.63
C GLN A 28 -13.97 3.70 -11.65
N GLN A 29 -14.32 2.45 -11.37
CA GLN A 29 -15.27 2.12 -10.31
C GLN A 29 -14.56 2.27 -8.96
N VAL A 30 -14.75 3.43 -8.31
CA VAL A 30 -14.34 3.68 -6.93
C VAL A 30 -15.40 3.10 -6.00
N TRP A 31 -14.99 2.23 -5.07
CA TRP A 31 -15.88 1.62 -4.08
C TRP A 31 -15.74 2.36 -2.76
N HIS A 32 -16.78 3.09 -2.35
CA HIS A 32 -16.82 3.79 -1.05
C HIS A 32 -17.51 2.94 0.03
N ARG A 33 -16.90 2.88 1.22
CA ARG A 33 -17.59 2.60 2.50
C ARG A 33 -17.20 3.70 3.48
N GLY A 34 -18.03 4.73 3.64
CA GLY A 34 -17.79 5.77 4.65
C GLY A 34 -18.73 6.98 4.55
N THR A 35 -19.15 7.46 5.72
CA THR A 35 -20.09 8.56 6.00
C THR A 35 -19.55 9.91 5.51
N MET A 36 -20.35 10.69 4.78
CA MET A 36 -20.01 12.06 4.36
C MET A 36 -19.97 13.02 5.56
N GLY A 37 -18.81 13.10 6.23
CA GLY A 37 -18.46 14.20 7.13
C GLY A 37 -17.46 15.13 6.45
N LEU A 38 -17.46 16.41 6.83
CA LEU A 38 -16.52 17.47 6.40
C LEU A 38 -15.09 17.23 6.94
N THR A 39 -14.55 16.02 6.81
CA THR A 39 -13.21 15.67 7.25
C THR A 39 -12.20 15.95 6.13
N THR A 40 -11.14 16.68 6.46
CA THR A 40 -9.99 16.87 5.56
C THR A 40 -9.46 15.51 5.11
N PRO A 41 -9.28 15.28 3.79
CA PRO A 41 -8.82 13.99 3.29
C PRO A 41 -7.40 13.70 3.80
N ILE A 42 -7.14 12.43 4.15
CA ILE A 42 -5.81 11.97 4.59
C ILE A 42 -4.86 11.83 3.40
N ILE A 43 -5.38 11.55 2.21
CA ILE A 43 -4.63 11.53 0.95
C ILE A 43 -5.39 12.41 -0.04
N LYS A 44 -4.68 13.33 -0.70
CA LYS A 44 -5.21 14.16 -1.78
C LYS A 44 -4.23 14.18 -2.94
N ALA A 45 -4.72 14.02 -4.15
CA ALA A 45 -3.97 14.23 -5.39
C ALA A 45 -4.82 15.02 -6.38
N SER A 46 -4.18 15.91 -7.13
CA SER A 46 -4.84 16.75 -8.12
C SER A 46 -4.03 16.82 -9.41
N GLY A 47 -4.63 16.42 -10.53
CA GLY A 47 -4.01 16.40 -11.86
C GLY A 47 -2.73 15.56 -11.94
N LEU A 48 -2.58 14.56 -11.07
CA LEU A 48 -1.31 13.85 -10.88
C LEU A 48 -0.92 13.11 -12.15
N THR A 49 0.24 13.44 -12.71
CA THR A 49 0.68 12.96 -14.02
C THR A 49 2.13 12.47 -13.96
N LYS A 50 2.42 11.34 -14.60
CA LYS A 50 3.78 10.82 -14.73
C LYS A 50 4.00 10.06 -16.03
N SER A 51 5.08 10.39 -16.72
CA SER A 51 5.50 9.73 -17.96
C SER A 51 6.91 9.16 -17.85
N PHE A 52 7.17 8.11 -18.63
CA PHE A 52 8.49 7.48 -18.75
C PHE A 52 8.92 7.35 -20.21
N PRO A 53 10.22 7.35 -20.52
CA PRO A 53 10.70 7.03 -21.86
C PRO A 53 10.28 5.61 -22.27
N SER A 54 9.85 5.44 -23.51
CA SER A 54 9.49 4.14 -24.07
C SER A 54 10.41 3.76 -25.22
N ARG A 55 11.18 2.69 -25.01
CA ARG A 55 12.04 2.12 -26.07
C ARG A 55 11.26 1.37 -27.13
N VAL A 56 10.08 0.83 -26.78
CA VAL A 56 9.27 -0.01 -27.67
C VAL A 56 8.41 0.84 -28.59
N ARG A 57 7.84 1.95 -28.10
CA ARG A 57 6.93 2.80 -28.87
C ARG A 57 7.59 4.05 -29.48
N GLY A 58 8.83 4.35 -29.08
CA GLY A 58 9.42 5.67 -29.29
C GLY A 58 8.74 6.74 -28.43
N GLY A 59 9.49 7.74 -27.97
CA GLY A 59 8.94 8.85 -27.16
C GLY A 59 8.66 8.49 -25.70
N ARG A 60 7.55 9.02 -25.14
CA ARG A 60 7.17 8.88 -23.73
C ARG A 60 5.82 8.16 -23.59
N VAL A 61 5.72 7.27 -22.61
CA VAL A 61 4.46 6.64 -22.18
C VAL A 61 3.97 7.33 -20.91
N ARG A 62 2.74 7.86 -20.93
CA ARG A 62 2.05 8.33 -19.73
C ARG A 62 1.62 7.13 -18.90
N ALA A 63 2.30 6.90 -17.79
CA ALA A 63 1.96 5.85 -16.84
C ALA A 63 0.84 6.31 -15.90
N VAL A 64 0.76 7.61 -15.63
CA VAL A 64 -0.32 8.26 -14.88
C VAL A 64 -0.67 9.53 -15.65
N ASP A 65 -1.96 9.78 -15.91
CA ASP A 65 -2.43 10.86 -16.78
C ASP A 65 -3.57 11.62 -16.11
N GLY A 66 -3.22 12.65 -15.32
CA GLY A 66 -4.19 13.55 -14.68
C GLY A 66 -5.11 12.89 -13.65
N ILE A 67 -4.58 12.11 -12.70
CA ILE A 67 -5.42 11.51 -11.64
C ILE A 67 -5.75 12.53 -10.55
N ASP A 68 -7.04 12.69 -10.28
CA ASP A 68 -7.59 13.32 -9.08
C ASP A 68 -8.05 12.23 -8.10
N LEU A 69 -7.67 12.36 -6.83
CA LEU A 69 -7.98 11.37 -5.80
C LEU A 69 -8.10 12.05 -4.43
N GLU A 70 -9.16 11.75 -3.69
CA GLU A 70 -9.30 12.10 -2.28
C GLU A 70 -9.70 10.84 -1.50
N ILE A 71 -9.00 10.57 -0.40
CA ILE A 71 -9.28 9.43 0.49
C ILE A 71 -9.50 9.97 1.89
N ALA A 72 -10.57 9.55 2.55
CA ALA A 72 -10.90 9.98 3.90
C ALA A 72 -10.03 9.28 4.96
N PRO A 73 -9.79 9.90 6.13
CA PRO A 73 -9.15 9.22 7.25
C PRO A 73 -9.90 7.94 7.65
N GLY A 74 -9.18 6.84 7.85
CA GLY A 74 -9.77 5.54 8.25
C GLY A 74 -10.39 4.73 7.11
N GLU A 75 -10.38 5.24 5.88
CA GLU A 75 -10.87 4.51 4.71
C GLU A 75 -9.87 3.45 4.23
N THR A 76 -10.39 2.30 3.77
CA THR A 76 -9.59 1.30 3.05
C THR A 76 -9.84 1.47 1.57
N PHE A 77 -8.84 1.98 0.84
CA PHE A 77 -8.92 2.25 -0.59
C PHE A 77 -8.12 1.22 -1.40
N GLY A 78 -8.66 0.77 -2.54
CA GLY A 78 -8.02 -0.19 -3.43
C GLY A 78 -7.90 0.33 -4.86
N LEU A 79 -6.68 0.38 -5.41
CA LEU A 79 -6.42 0.73 -6.80
C LEU A 79 -6.33 -0.54 -7.66
N VAL A 80 -7.34 -0.77 -8.52
CA VAL A 80 -7.48 -2.00 -9.31
C VAL A 80 -7.46 -1.68 -10.80
N GLY A 81 -6.80 -2.53 -11.58
CA GLY A 81 -6.66 -2.37 -13.03
C GLY A 81 -5.68 -3.38 -13.61
N PRO A 82 -5.59 -3.51 -14.95
CA PRO A 82 -4.67 -4.43 -15.60
C PRO A 82 -3.20 -4.04 -15.37
N ASP A 83 -2.28 -4.93 -15.70
CA ASP A 83 -0.86 -4.63 -15.65
C ASP A 83 -0.50 -3.48 -16.60
N GLY A 84 0.38 -2.60 -16.14
CA GLY A 84 0.72 -1.38 -16.87
C GLY A 84 -0.28 -0.23 -16.71
N ALA A 85 -1.41 -0.40 -16.03
CA ALA A 85 -2.39 0.68 -15.80
C ALA A 85 -1.92 1.83 -14.88
N GLY A 86 -0.66 1.83 -14.43
CA GLY A 86 -0.11 2.90 -13.60
C GLY A 86 -0.24 2.71 -12.09
N LYS A 87 -0.85 1.62 -11.60
CA LYS A 87 -1.13 1.42 -10.16
C LYS A 87 0.07 1.64 -9.24
N THR A 88 1.17 0.92 -9.53
CA THR A 88 2.41 1.03 -8.77
C THR A 88 3.03 2.42 -8.91
N THR A 89 2.89 3.06 -10.07
CA THR A 89 3.37 4.43 -10.30
C THR A 89 2.58 5.41 -9.46
N THR A 90 1.24 5.34 -9.44
CA THR A 90 0.37 6.16 -8.60
C THR A 90 0.74 6.03 -7.13
N LEU A 91 0.86 4.80 -6.62
CA LEU A 91 1.26 4.59 -5.22
C LEU A 91 2.63 5.19 -4.91
N ARG A 92 3.61 5.08 -5.82
CA ARG A 92 4.94 5.67 -5.63
C ARG A 92 4.91 7.20 -5.66
N LEU A 93 4.08 7.82 -6.51
CA LEU A 93 3.90 9.26 -6.54
C LEU A 93 3.29 9.76 -5.22
N LEU A 94 2.24 9.09 -4.73
CA LEU A 94 1.60 9.43 -3.45
C LEU A 94 2.55 9.31 -2.26
N ASN A 95 3.47 8.34 -2.29
CA ASN A 95 4.47 8.15 -1.23
C ASN A 95 5.73 9.01 -1.42
N GLY A 96 5.77 9.93 -2.39
CA GLY A 96 6.95 10.75 -2.65
C GLY A 96 8.17 9.98 -3.17
N LEU A 97 8.00 8.73 -3.61
CA LEU A 97 9.06 7.89 -4.16
C LEU A 97 9.31 8.18 -5.64
N LEU A 98 8.42 8.95 -6.27
CA LEU A 98 8.56 9.46 -7.62
C LEU A 98 8.11 10.92 -7.62
N VAL A 99 8.83 11.77 -8.35
CA VAL A 99 8.42 13.15 -8.61
C VAL A 99 7.42 13.14 -9.78
N PRO A 100 6.23 13.76 -9.66
CA PRO A 100 5.29 13.89 -10.78
C PRO A 100 5.88 14.75 -11.90
N ASP A 101 5.42 14.51 -13.15
CA ASP A 101 5.71 15.42 -14.27
C ASP A 101 4.78 16.65 -14.22
N ALA A 102 3.57 16.50 -13.66
CA ALA A 102 2.62 17.57 -13.39
C ALA A 102 1.62 17.17 -12.29
N GLY A 103 0.94 18.15 -11.72
CA GLY A 103 0.01 17.96 -10.60
C GLY A 103 0.73 17.88 -9.25
N GLN A 104 -0.05 17.64 -8.20
CA GLN A 104 0.43 17.61 -6.82
C GLN A 104 -0.24 16.50 -6.01
N ALA A 105 0.40 16.09 -4.93
CA ALA A 105 -0.15 15.13 -3.97
C ALA A 105 0.29 15.47 -2.55
N SER A 106 -0.62 15.26 -1.60
CA SER A 106 -0.35 15.37 -0.17
C SER A 106 -0.88 14.15 0.59
N VAL A 107 -0.11 13.65 1.55
CA VAL A 107 -0.49 12.52 2.41
C VAL A 107 -0.21 12.85 3.86
N ALA A 108 -1.18 12.56 4.73
CA ALA A 108 -1.12 12.87 6.16
C ALA A 108 -0.80 14.36 6.46
N GLY A 109 -1.21 15.27 5.57
CA GLY A 109 -0.96 16.71 5.67
C GLY A 109 0.40 17.17 5.14
N TYR A 110 1.24 16.29 4.61
CA TYR A 110 2.55 16.60 4.04
C TYR A 110 2.52 16.54 2.52
N ASP A 111 3.16 17.50 1.85
CA ASP A 111 3.39 17.44 0.40
C ASP A 111 4.31 16.25 0.06
N ALA A 112 3.90 15.46 -0.95
CA ALA A 112 4.60 14.24 -1.32
C ALA A 112 6.02 14.47 -1.85
N VAL A 113 6.32 15.63 -2.42
CA VAL A 113 7.63 15.95 -2.98
C VAL A 113 8.45 16.79 -2.00
N VAL A 114 7.87 17.90 -1.54
CA VAL A 114 8.57 18.91 -0.73
C VAL A 114 8.84 18.41 0.69
N GLN A 115 7.94 17.62 1.26
CA GLN A 115 7.99 17.15 2.65
C GLN A 115 8.06 15.62 2.73
N SER A 116 8.78 15.02 1.77
CA SER A 116 8.88 13.57 1.62
C SER A 116 9.46 12.88 2.86
N LEU A 117 10.40 13.51 3.56
CA LEU A 117 11.03 12.94 4.76
C LEU A 117 10.03 12.85 5.93
N GLU A 118 9.27 13.93 6.16
CA GLU A 118 8.23 13.98 7.18
C GLU A 118 7.08 13.02 6.86
N LEU A 119 6.75 12.89 5.58
CA LEU A 119 5.77 11.91 5.09
C LEU A 119 6.24 10.47 5.35
N HIS A 120 7.51 10.13 5.06
CA HIS A 120 8.05 8.79 5.29
C HIS A 120 8.09 8.41 6.77
N ALA A 121 8.17 9.38 7.68
CA ALA A 121 8.06 9.14 9.12
C ALA A 121 6.63 8.81 9.58
N ARG A 122 5.61 9.10 8.75
CA ARG A 122 4.18 8.95 9.07
C ARG A 122 3.49 7.84 8.28
N VAL A 123 4.06 7.42 7.15
CA VAL A 123 3.44 6.48 6.22
C VAL A 123 4.30 5.24 6.05
N GLY A 124 3.70 4.06 6.24
CA GLY A 124 4.31 2.80 5.87
C GLY A 124 4.06 2.47 4.39
N TYR A 125 5.12 2.24 3.61
CA TYR A 125 5.04 1.77 2.23
C TYR A 125 5.61 0.36 2.07
N MET A 126 4.75 -0.59 1.65
CA MET A 126 5.16 -1.98 1.39
C MET A 126 5.29 -2.22 -0.11
N ALA A 127 6.53 -2.33 -0.60
CA ALA A 127 6.78 -2.68 -1.99
C ALA A 127 6.44 -4.16 -2.28
N GLN A 128 6.24 -4.47 -3.56
CA GLN A 128 5.93 -5.84 -4.03
C GLN A 128 7.07 -6.83 -3.75
N GLN A 129 8.33 -6.38 -3.88
CA GLN A 129 9.50 -7.16 -3.48
C GLN A 129 9.95 -6.68 -2.10
N PHE A 130 10.02 -7.61 -1.15
CA PHE A 130 10.33 -7.30 0.24
C PHE A 130 11.82 -7.00 0.41
N SER A 131 12.13 -5.94 1.17
CA SER A 131 13.50 -5.57 1.54
C SER A 131 14.01 -6.31 2.80
N LEU A 132 13.60 -7.57 3.01
CA LEU A 132 14.09 -8.35 4.15
C LEU A 132 15.51 -8.84 3.88
N TYR A 133 16.35 -8.79 4.91
CA TYR A 133 17.70 -9.35 4.86
C TYR A 133 17.62 -10.85 5.12
N GLY A 134 17.88 -11.65 4.08
CA GLY A 134 17.69 -13.10 4.10
C GLY A 134 18.50 -13.82 5.17
N ASP A 135 19.73 -13.36 5.40
CA ASP A 135 20.67 -13.96 6.35
C ASP A 135 20.39 -13.56 7.80
N LEU A 136 19.65 -12.46 8.01
CA LEU A 136 19.23 -12.04 9.33
C LEU A 136 18.01 -12.84 9.78
N SER A 137 17.95 -13.16 11.06
CA SER A 137 16.78 -13.75 11.71
C SER A 137 15.57 -12.81 11.68
N VAL A 138 14.39 -13.35 11.98
CA VAL A 138 13.15 -12.56 12.18
C VAL A 138 13.38 -11.42 13.16
N LEU A 139 14.00 -11.73 14.31
CA LEU A 139 14.25 -10.74 15.37
C LEU A 139 15.26 -9.68 14.92
N GLU A 140 16.32 -10.07 14.23
CA GLU A 140 17.33 -9.14 13.73
C GLU A 140 16.76 -8.21 12.65
N ASN A 141 15.95 -8.74 11.72
CA ASN A 141 15.27 -7.93 10.70
C ASN A 141 14.40 -6.85 11.34
N ILE A 142 13.46 -7.23 12.21
CA ILE A 142 12.55 -6.24 12.81
C ILE A 142 13.29 -5.26 13.72
N THR A 143 14.34 -5.71 14.42
CA THR A 143 15.20 -4.84 15.22
C THR A 143 15.96 -3.84 14.35
N PHE A 144 16.46 -4.27 13.19
CA PHE A 144 17.14 -3.42 12.23
C PHE A 144 16.22 -2.31 11.73
N PHE A 145 15.02 -2.65 11.26
CA PHE A 145 14.05 -1.66 10.79
C PHE A 145 13.60 -0.71 11.90
N ALA A 146 13.36 -1.22 13.12
CA ALA A 146 13.04 -0.37 14.26
C ALA A 146 14.14 0.66 14.58
N LYS A 147 15.42 0.31 14.37
CA LYS A 147 16.54 1.26 14.50
C LYS A 147 16.54 2.31 13.38
N VAL A 148 16.34 1.88 12.13
CA VAL A 148 16.29 2.78 10.96
C VAL A 148 15.16 3.80 11.10
N TYR A 149 13.99 3.37 11.58
CA TYR A 149 12.84 4.25 11.83
C TYR A 149 12.92 5.04 13.16
N GLY A 150 14.06 4.98 13.87
CA GLY A 150 14.28 5.79 15.07
C GLY A 150 13.45 5.38 16.29
N VAL A 151 12.94 4.15 16.36
CA VAL A 151 12.20 3.65 17.53
C VAL A 151 13.13 3.63 18.74
N SER A 152 12.73 4.31 19.82
CA SER A 152 13.50 4.45 21.06
C SER A 152 13.86 3.09 21.66
N ARG A 153 14.99 3.01 22.37
CA ARG A 153 15.45 1.76 22.98
C ARG A 153 14.42 1.22 23.99
N ASP A 154 13.77 2.10 24.73
CA ASP A 154 12.86 1.77 25.82
C ASP A 154 11.55 1.15 25.34
N GLU A 155 11.07 1.58 24.16
CA GLU A 155 9.84 1.05 23.57
C GLU A 155 10.07 -0.12 22.61
N ARG A 156 11.27 -0.20 22.02
CA ARG A 156 11.58 -1.14 20.93
C ARG A 156 11.28 -2.60 21.30
N ALA A 157 11.74 -3.07 22.45
CA ALA A 157 11.55 -4.46 22.85
C ALA A 157 10.05 -4.81 22.95
N LYS A 158 9.28 -3.99 23.66
CA LYS A 158 7.83 -4.18 23.84
C LYS A 158 7.08 -4.12 22.50
N ARG A 159 7.45 -3.18 21.61
CA ARG A 159 6.83 -3.04 20.29
C ARG A 159 7.14 -4.23 19.40
N ILE A 160 8.39 -4.69 19.36
CA ILE A 160 8.80 -5.89 18.62
C ILE A 160 8.01 -7.11 19.09
N ASP A 161 7.91 -7.32 20.40
CA ASP A 161 7.19 -8.47 20.96
C ASP A 161 5.72 -8.47 20.53
N ARG A 162 5.04 -7.33 20.68
CA ARG A 162 3.65 -7.14 20.25
C ARG A 162 3.46 -7.38 18.75
N LEU A 163 4.37 -6.87 17.92
CA LEU A 163 4.28 -7.00 16.45
C LEU A 163 4.55 -8.43 15.99
N LEU A 164 5.51 -9.12 16.59
CA LEU A 164 5.79 -10.53 16.28
C LEU A 164 4.68 -11.46 16.77
N GLU A 165 4.02 -11.13 17.88
CA GLU A 165 2.82 -11.83 18.33
C GLU A 165 1.66 -11.62 17.36
N PHE A 166 1.36 -10.37 17.00
CA PHE A 166 0.35 -10.02 16.01
C PHE A 166 0.58 -10.71 14.66
N ALA A 167 1.83 -10.72 14.18
CA ALA A 167 2.23 -11.39 12.95
C ALA A 167 2.28 -12.92 13.06
N ARG A 168 2.09 -13.49 14.25
CA ARG A 168 2.26 -14.93 14.56
C ARG A 168 3.64 -15.47 14.16
N LEU A 169 4.68 -14.67 14.43
CA LEU A 169 6.09 -15.00 14.15
C LEU A 169 6.92 -15.20 15.42
N ASN A 170 6.31 -15.12 16.61
CA ASN A 170 7.01 -15.23 17.89
C ASN A 170 7.83 -16.53 18.02
N ALA A 171 7.29 -17.66 17.56
CA ALA A 171 7.98 -18.96 17.57
C ALA A 171 9.14 -19.07 16.56
N PHE A 172 9.31 -18.09 15.67
CA PHE A 172 10.30 -18.10 14.58
C PHE A 172 11.36 -17.02 14.74
N ARG A 173 11.47 -16.36 15.90
CA ARG A 173 12.41 -15.25 16.17
C ARG A 173 13.84 -15.49 15.68
N GLY A 174 14.39 -16.67 15.95
CA GLY A 174 15.76 -17.04 15.58
C GLY A 174 15.90 -17.62 14.17
N ARG A 175 14.81 -17.79 13.41
CA ARG A 175 14.87 -18.35 12.05
C ARG A 175 15.31 -17.27 11.06
N PRO A 176 16.29 -17.54 10.18
CA PRO A 176 16.67 -16.64 9.09
C PRO A 176 15.49 -16.29 8.18
N ALA A 177 15.38 -15.03 7.75
CA ALA A 177 14.27 -14.58 6.92
C ALA A 177 14.21 -15.32 5.58
N ALA A 178 15.35 -15.74 5.03
CA ALA A 178 15.42 -16.52 3.80
C ALA A 178 14.64 -17.85 3.89
N GLN A 179 14.63 -18.48 5.06
CA GLN A 179 13.99 -19.77 5.35
C GLN A 179 12.49 -19.65 5.69
N LEU A 180 11.94 -18.45 5.67
CA LEU A 180 10.51 -18.23 5.86
C LEU A 180 9.72 -18.54 4.59
N SER A 181 8.49 -19.03 4.76
CA SER A 181 7.55 -19.14 3.63
C SER A 181 7.24 -17.74 3.08
N GLY A 182 6.79 -17.67 1.82
CA GLY A 182 6.43 -16.39 1.20
C GLY A 182 5.41 -15.60 2.03
N GLY A 183 4.40 -16.26 2.60
CA GLY A 183 3.41 -15.64 3.49
C GLY A 183 4.02 -15.09 4.78
N MET A 184 4.95 -15.83 5.41
CA MET A 184 5.65 -15.37 6.60
C MET A 184 6.55 -14.17 6.30
N LYS A 185 7.20 -14.15 5.13
CA LYS A 185 7.97 -12.97 4.65
C LYS A 185 7.07 -11.74 4.53
N LYS A 186 5.85 -11.87 3.97
CA LYS A 186 4.90 -10.74 3.91
C LYS A 186 4.52 -10.23 5.30
N LYS A 187 4.26 -11.14 6.25
CA LYS A 187 3.91 -10.79 7.63
C LYS A 187 5.05 -10.09 8.35
N LEU A 188 6.28 -10.57 8.19
CA LEU A 188 7.47 -9.93 8.75
C LEU A 188 7.69 -8.55 8.12
N ALA A 189 7.60 -8.44 6.79
CA ALA A 189 7.74 -7.16 6.11
C ALA A 189 6.69 -6.13 6.58
N LEU A 190 5.44 -6.56 6.77
CA LEU A 190 4.40 -5.71 7.36
C LEU A 190 4.76 -5.29 8.79
N ALA A 191 5.22 -6.22 9.63
CA ALA A 191 5.63 -5.91 11.01
C ALA A 191 6.82 -4.94 11.06
N CYS A 192 7.76 -5.01 10.11
CA CYS A 192 8.89 -4.07 10.02
C CYS A 192 8.48 -2.63 9.68
N MET A 193 7.29 -2.42 9.12
CA MET A 193 6.78 -1.09 8.73
C MET A 193 5.87 -0.44 9.77
N LEU A 194 5.48 -1.18 10.82
CA LEU A 194 4.51 -0.75 11.83
C LEU A 194 5.19 -0.36 13.14
#